data_AF-A0A1G8MDT5-F1
#
_entry.id   AF-A0A1G8MDT5-F1
#
_cell.length_a   1.000
_cell.length_b   1.000
_cell.length_c   1.000
_cell.angle_alpha   90.00
_cell.angle_beta   90.00
_cell.angle_gamma   90.00
#
_symmetry.space_group_name_H-M   'P 1'
#
loop_
_entity.id
_entity.type
_entity.pdbx_description
1 polymer ?
#
loop_
_entity_poly.entity_id
_entity_poly.type
_entity_poly.pdbx_seq_one_letter_code
_entity_poly.pdbx_strand_id
1 'polypeptide(L)'
;MCTNMNRFYLFMILFLFIIAGCSSSSSEERLKEELSTSFSNSLYEIEFENLEESRYEGKDGFFLHYSITSPDESRELSPSDIDMTFSKVIEDEFGNEHSQYQNTEMKQDQEKNNVLYVKQFFTNNLHHDSNQLISTAQLVLHPNKTVRFEQVKKDIVPITRDELTIQDIEWDDNKLTLTVTDVLDIQNVEWSLLSEGEQIYPVFSNSIAEEEHYYKGEFEFAAVLEEPFTIIAERSDTYELIWELPFVIPVD
;
A
#
# COMPACT_ATOMS: atom_id res chain seq x y z
N MET A 1 72.95 -4.84 -31.14
CA MET A 1 72.60 -3.57 -30.47
C MET A 1 71.10 -3.59 -30.21
N CYS A 2 70.74 -4.06 -29.03
CA CYS A 2 69.36 -4.28 -28.59
C CYS A 2 69.11 -3.37 -27.38
N THR A 3 68.52 -2.21 -27.60
CA THR A 3 67.87 -1.38 -26.58
C THR A 3 66.91 -0.46 -27.33
N ASN A 4 65.69 -0.30 -26.81
CA ASN A 4 64.61 0.60 -27.26
C ASN A 4 63.32 -0.07 -27.76
N MET A 5 62.88 -1.18 -27.16
CA MET A 5 61.48 -1.64 -27.33
C MET A 5 60.67 -1.68 -26.03
N ASN A 6 61.30 -1.53 -24.86
CA ASN A 6 60.61 -1.54 -23.55
C ASN A 6 60.23 -0.16 -22.99
N ARG A 7 60.67 0.95 -23.60
CA ARG A 7 60.31 2.30 -23.14
C ARG A 7 59.04 2.86 -23.79
N PHE A 8 58.59 2.29 -24.90
CA PHE A 8 57.40 2.75 -25.61
C PHE A 8 56.10 2.16 -25.01
N TYR A 9 56.15 0.91 -24.55
CA TYR A 9 55.00 0.26 -23.91
C TYR A 9 54.62 0.85 -22.54
N LEU A 10 55.59 1.38 -21.78
CA LEU A 10 55.30 1.99 -20.47
C LEU A 10 54.56 3.32 -20.61
N PHE A 11 54.82 4.08 -21.69
CA PHE A 11 54.14 5.35 -21.96
C PHE A 11 52.70 5.15 -22.47
N MET A 12 52.43 4.03 -23.17
CA MET A 12 51.09 3.72 -23.66
C MET A 12 50.12 3.26 -22.55
N ILE A 13 50.64 2.59 -21.51
CA ILE A 13 49.84 2.17 -20.35
C ILE A 13 49.51 3.35 -19.42
N LEU A 14 50.41 4.34 -19.30
CA LEU A 14 50.15 5.53 -18.47
C LEU A 14 49.09 6.46 -19.10
N PHE A 15 48.93 6.45 -20.43
CA PHE A 15 47.91 7.24 -21.12
C PHE A 15 46.50 6.62 -21.04
N LEU A 16 46.41 5.29 -20.85
CA LEU A 16 45.13 4.59 -20.69
C LEU A 16 44.45 4.87 -19.34
N PHE A 17 45.18 5.34 -18.32
CA PHE A 17 44.59 5.70 -17.02
C PHE A 17 43.93 7.09 -17.00
N ILE A 18 44.20 7.96 -17.98
CA ILE A 18 43.65 9.33 -18.02
C ILE A 18 42.33 9.40 -18.80
N ILE A 19 41.94 8.31 -19.48
CA ILE A 19 40.66 8.21 -20.21
C ILE A 19 39.60 7.39 -19.46
N ALA A 20 39.91 6.93 -18.24
CA ALA A 20 38.90 6.78 -17.20
C ALA A 20 38.51 8.20 -16.69
N GLY A 21 38.10 9.03 -17.64
CA GLY A 21 37.43 10.28 -17.36
C GLY A 21 36.16 9.93 -16.62
N CYS A 22 36.11 10.37 -15.37
CA CYS A 22 34.88 10.67 -14.68
C CYS A 22 34.01 11.46 -15.67
N SER A 23 33.10 10.79 -16.37
CA SER A 23 31.89 11.45 -16.82
C SER A 23 31.18 11.80 -15.53
N SER A 24 31.42 13.03 -15.06
CA SER A 24 30.35 13.74 -14.39
C SER A 24 29.21 13.71 -15.40
N SER A 25 28.28 12.78 -15.16
CA SER A 25 26.92 12.99 -15.59
C SER A 25 26.53 14.32 -14.96
N SER A 26 26.71 15.38 -15.76
CA SER A 26 26.00 16.62 -15.59
C SER A 26 24.55 16.21 -15.41
N SER A 27 24.08 16.18 -14.17
CA SER A 27 22.99 17.01 -13.64
C SER A 27 21.86 17.41 -14.60
N GLU A 28 21.57 16.60 -15.61
CA GLU A 28 20.43 16.65 -16.54
C GLU A 28 19.67 15.32 -16.54
N GLU A 29 20.11 14.36 -15.71
CA GLU A 29 19.34 13.18 -15.27
C GLU A 29 18.76 13.38 -13.86
N ARG A 30 18.60 14.64 -13.41
CA ARG A 30 17.57 14.96 -12.42
C ARG A 30 16.24 14.76 -13.11
N LEU A 31 15.80 13.49 -13.04
CA LEU A 31 14.42 13.05 -13.07
C LEU A 31 13.54 13.95 -13.93
N LYS A 32 13.30 13.53 -15.18
CA LYS A 32 11.92 13.58 -15.65
C LYS A 32 11.14 12.65 -14.71
N GLU A 33 10.82 13.18 -13.54
CA GLU A 33 9.95 12.57 -12.56
C GLU A 33 8.62 12.45 -13.29
N GLU A 34 8.29 11.24 -13.75
CA GLU A 34 6.99 10.99 -14.36
C GLU A 34 5.94 11.41 -13.34
N LEU A 35 5.02 12.30 -13.75
CA LEU A 35 3.90 12.74 -12.92
C LEU A 35 3.20 11.50 -12.38
N SER A 36 3.44 11.24 -11.09
CA SER A 36 2.90 10.09 -10.37
C SER A 36 1.85 10.63 -9.42
N THR A 37 0.66 10.86 -9.97
CA THR A 37 -0.51 11.36 -9.22
C THR A 37 -1.37 10.22 -8.70
N SER A 38 -1.05 8.96 -9.03
CA SER A 38 -1.80 7.79 -8.58
C SER A 38 -0.87 6.60 -8.32
N PHE A 39 -1.20 5.82 -7.29
CA PHE A 39 -0.54 4.54 -6.98
C PHE A 39 -1.59 3.47 -6.80
N SER A 40 -1.35 2.27 -7.35
CA SER A 40 -2.27 1.15 -7.17
C SER A 40 -1.55 -0.15 -6.91
N ASN A 41 -2.20 -1.00 -6.12
CA ASN A 41 -1.87 -2.41 -5.93
C ASN A 41 -3.17 -3.24 -6.00
N SER A 42 -3.12 -4.52 -5.68
CA SER A 42 -4.30 -5.39 -5.74
C SER A 42 -5.38 -5.06 -4.71
N LEU A 43 -5.06 -4.30 -3.66
CA LEU A 43 -5.95 -3.99 -2.54
C LEU A 43 -6.47 -2.55 -2.57
N TYR A 44 -5.69 -1.64 -3.15
CA TYR A 44 -5.92 -0.20 -3.07
C TYR A 44 -5.52 0.54 -4.33
N GLU A 45 -6.26 1.60 -4.61
CA GLU A 45 -5.91 2.68 -5.52
C GLU A 45 -5.90 3.99 -4.72
N ILE A 46 -4.78 4.71 -4.77
CA ILE A 46 -4.58 5.99 -4.11
C ILE A 46 -4.39 7.04 -5.19
N GLU A 47 -5.27 8.02 -5.25
CA GLU A 47 -5.29 9.05 -6.29
C GLU A 47 -5.19 10.44 -5.66
N PHE A 48 -4.35 11.30 -6.25
CA PHE A 48 -4.36 12.74 -5.99
C PHE A 48 -5.54 13.36 -6.73
N GLU A 49 -6.43 14.02 -5.98
CA GLU A 49 -7.66 14.59 -6.50
C GLU A 49 -7.46 16.04 -6.93
N ASN A 50 -6.99 16.89 -6.02
CA ASN A 50 -6.74 18.30 -6.28
C ASN A 50 -5.87 18.98 -5.22
N LEU A 51 -5.45 20.19 -5.59
CA LEU A 51 -4.83 21.17 -4.71
C LEU A 51 -5.79 22.33 -4.50
N GLU A 52 -5.98 22.76 -3.25
CA GLU A 52 -6.85 23.89 -2.89
C GLU A 52 -6.07 24.94 -2.09
N GLU A 53 -5.72 26.08 -2.69
CA GLU A 53 -5.21 27.23 -1.95
C GLU A 53 -6.27 27.77 -0.98
N SER A 54 -5.91 27.91 0.29
CA SER A 54 -6.87 28.24 1.34
C SER A 54 -6.22 28.89 2.55
N ARG A 55 -7.05 29.22 3.54
CA ARG A 55 -6.61 29.72 4.83
C ARG A 55 -7.17 28.86 5.94
N TYR A 56 -6.29 28.26 6.73
CA TYR A 56 -6.66 27.39 7.84
C TYR A 56 -6.19 27.97 9.17
N GLU A 57 -7.10 28.14 10.13
CA GLU A 57 -6.82 28.74 11.45
C GLU A 57 -6.01 30.05 11.41
N GLY A 58 -6.23 30.86 10.37
CA GLY A 58 -5.55 32.13 10.18
C GLY A 58 -4.18 32.07 9.50
N LYS A 59 -3.73 30.88 9.06
CA LYS A 59 -2.50 30.66 8.27
C LYS A 59 -2.84 30.45 6.80
N ASP A 60 -2.09 31.14 5.93
CA ASP A 60 -2.20 30.96 4.48
C ASP A 60 -1.39 29.73 4.05
N GLY A 61 -1.90 29.00 3.06
CA GLY A 61 -1.33 27.75 2.59
C GLY A 61 -2.25 27.06 1.60
N PHE A 62 -2.16 25.73 1.54
CA PHE A 62 -2.97 24.92 0.63
C PHE A 62 -3.28 23.55 1.22
N PHE A 63 -4.35 22.96 0.72
CA PHE A 63 -4.69 21.57 1.00
C PHE A 63 -4.33 20.69 -0.19
N LEU A 64 -3.79 19.52 0.11
CA LEU A 64 -3.71 18.40 -0.81
C LEU A 64 -4.83 17.42 -0.50
N HIS A 65 -5.54 17.00 -1.54
CA HIS A 65 -6.66 16.08 -1.45
C HIS A 65 -6.33 14.78 -2.17
N TYR A 66 -6.63 13.66 -1.52
CA TYR A 66 -6.46 12.33 -2.09
C TYR A 66 -7.70 11.47 -1.82
N SER A 67 -7.87 10.42 -2.62
CA SER A 67 -8.77 9.32 -2.35
C SER A 67 -7.97 8.02 -2.18
N ILE A 68 -8.46 7.15 -1.30
CA ILE A 68 -8.01 5.76 -1.16
C ILE A 68 -9.24 4.90 -1.43
N THR A 69 -9.18 4.10 -2.49
CA THR A 69 -10.29 3.24 -2.94
C THR A 69 -9.87 1.78 -2.88
N SER A 70 -10.72 0.91 -2.32
CA SER A 70 -10.53 -0.53 -2.48
C SER A 70 -11.28 -1.02 -3.72
N PRO A 71 -10.64 -1.82 -4.60
CA PRO A 71 -11.32 -2.44 -5.74
C PRO A 71 -12.43 -3.42 -5.33
N ASP A 72 -12.37 -3.96 -4.11
CA ASP A 72 -13.45 -4.76 -3.53
C ASP A 72 -14.51 -3.84 -2.91
N GLU A 73 -15.62 -3.64 -3.61
CA GLU A 73 -16.74 -2.81 -3.15
C GLU A 73 -17.40 -3.33 -1.86
N SER A 74 -17.20 -4.60 -1.51
CA SER A 74 -17.71 -5.16 -0.27
C SER A 74 -16.87 -4.75 0.95
N ARG A 75 -15.64 -4.27 0.72
CA ARG A 75 -14.70 -3.89 1.77
C ARG A 75 -15.04 -2.51 2.30
N GLU A 76 -15.39 -2.45 3.57
CA GLU A 76 -15.50 -1.17 4.28
C GLU A 76 -14.10 -0.65 4.64
N LEU A 77 -13.79 0.58 4.25
CA LEU A 77 -12.59 1.29 4.67
C LEU A 77 -12.92 2.25 5.80
N SER A 78 -12.14 2.20 6.88
CA SER A 78 -12.30 3.06 8.05
C SER A 78 -11.01 3.81 8.35
N PRO A 79 -11.07 5.08 8.78
CA PRO A 79 -9.91 5.81 9.32
C PRO A 79 -9.29 5.19 10.58
N SER A 80 -9.92 4.17 11.19
CA SER A 80 -9.31 3.41 12.29
C SER A 80 -8.32 2.35 11.84
N ASP A 81 -8.45 1.88 10.60
CA ASP A 81 -7.75 0.68 10.10
C ASP A 81 -6.62 1.08 9.13
N ILE A 82 -6.71 2.31 8.60
CA ILE A 82 -5.82 2.87 7.59
C ILE A 82 -5.49 4.31 7.96
N ASP A 83 -4.20 4.62 8.02
CA ASP A 83 -3.68 5.98 8.13
C ASP A 83 -2.94 6.38 6.85
N MET A 84 -3.06 7.64 6.47
CA MET A 84 -2.18 8.25 5.47
C MET A 84 -1.43 9.40 6.11
N THR A 85 -0.11 9.28 6.15
CA THR A 85 0.77 10.30 6.72
C THR A 85 1.60 10.95 5.63
N PHE A 86 2.02 12.19 5.87
CA PHE A 86 2.81 12.96 4.92
C PHE A 86 4.11 13.38 5.58
N SER A 87 5.11 13.66 4.73
CA SER A 87 6.34 14.30 5.20
C SER A 87 6.02 15.64 5.87
N LYS A 88 6.69 15.93 6.99
CA LYS A 88 6.49 17.18 7.74
C LYS A 88 6.79 18.43 6.92
N VAL A 89 7.65 18.29 5.92
CA VAL A 89 8.01 19.31 4.95
C VAL A 89 7.94 18.67 3.57
N ILE A 90 7.33 19.37 2.62
CA ILE A 90 7.37 19.06 1.19
C ILE A 90 8.01 20.24 0.45
N GLU A 91 8.52 19.99 -0.75
CA GLU A 91 9.24 20.99 -1.53
C GLU A 91 8.61 21.16 -2.92
N ASP A 92 8.69 22.38 -3.46
CA ASP A 92 8.47 22.62 -4.88
C ASP A 92 9.73 22.33 -5.72
N GLU A 93 9.64 22.44 -7.05
CA GLU A 93 10.78 22.18 -7.93
C GLU A 93 11.98 23.16 -7.74
N PHE A 94 11.77 24.27 -7.03
CA PHE A 94 12.79 25.27 -6.71
C PHE A 94 13.39 25.09 -5.31
N GLY A 95 12.89 24.12 -4.54
CA GLY A 95 13.31 23.86 -3.15
C GLY A 95 12.69 24.81 -2.13
N ASN A 96 11.55 25.45 -2.45
CA ASN A 96 10.78 26.18 -1.45
C ASN A 96 10.04 25.17 -0.56
N GLU A 97 10.22 25.31 0.76
CA GLU A 97 9.66 24.40 1.74
C GLU A 97 8.24 24.80 2.18
N HIS A 98 7.36 23.80 2.24
CA HIS A 98 6.00 23.91 2.75
C HIS A 98 5.82 22.95 3.94
N SER A 99 5.47 23.49 5.10
CA SER A 99 5.41 22.70 6.34
C SER A 99 3.99 22.24 6.67
N GLN A 100 3.87 20.97 7.03
CA GLN A 100 2.64 20.38 7.56
C GLN A 100 2.20 21.12 8.83
N TYR A 101 0.95 21.56 8.88
CA TYR A 101 0.44 22.37 10.01
C TYR A 101 -0.46 21.60 10.97
N GLN A 102 -1.20 20.63 10.44
CA GLN A 102 -2.13 19.80 11.20
C GLN A 102 -1.92 18.32 10.88
N ASN A 103 -2.52 17.46 11.72
CA ASN A 103 -2.65 16.04 11.40
C ASN A 103 -3.50 15.86 10.15
N THR A 104 -3.24 14.78 9.41
CA THR A 104 -4.04 14.40 8.26
C THR A 104 -5.49 14.20 8.68
N GLU A 105 -6.43 14.76 7.92
CA GLU A 105 -7.85 14.45 8.06
C GLU A 105 -8.22 13.31 7.12
N MET A 106 -8.89 12.29 7.64
CA MET A 106 -9.41 11.16 6.88
C MET A 106 -10.89 10.97 7.17
N LYS A 107 -11.70 10.80 6.11
CA LYS A 107 -13.15 10.62 6.22
C LYS A 107 -13.60 9.60 5.19
N GLN A 108 -14.41 8.64 5.63
CA GLN A 108 -15.10 7.73 4.73
C GLN A 108 -16.13 8.47 3.88
N ASP A 109 -16.25 8.07 2.62
CA ASP A 109 -17.32 8.53 1.74
C ASP A 109 -18.69 8.06 2.26
N GLN A 110 -19.70 8.94 2.17
CA GLN A 110 -21.03 8.66 2.73
C GLN A 110 -21.88 7.72 1.86
N GLU A 111 -21.57 7.63 0.57
CA GLU A 111 -22.26 6.80 -0.41
C GLU A 111 -21.49 5.53 -0.73
N LYS A 112 -20.15 5.55 -0.61
CA LYS A 112 -19.24 4.44 -0.92
C LYS A 112 -18.37 4.07 0.29
N ASN A 113 -18.74 3.00 0.98
CA ASN A 113 -18.01 2.52 2.15
C ASN A 113 -16.58 2.04 1.84
N ASN A 114 -16.26 1.76 0.57
CA ASN A 114 -14.94 1.34 0.10
C ASN A 114 -14.00 2.50 -0.29
N VAL A 115 -14.34 3.75 0.07
CA VAL A 115 -13.57 4.95 -0.27
C VAL A 115 -13.29 5.80 0.98
N LEU A 116 -12.03 6.20 1.16
CA LEU A 116 -11.59 7.21 2.13
C LEU A 116 -11.07 8.45 1.41
N TYR A 117 -11.56 9.62 1.81
CA TYR A 117 -10.97 10.90 1.43
C TYR A 117 -9.94 11.33 2.45
N VAL A 118 -8.80 11.79 1.94
CA VAL A 118 -7.67 12.26 2.73
C VAL A 118 -7.43 13.73 2.41
N LYS A 119 -7.26 14.56 3.45
CA LYS A 119 -7.00 15.99 3.32
C LYS A 119 -5.85 16.40 4.23
N GLN A 120 -4.80 17.01 3.67
CA GLN A 120 -3.64 17.49 4.42
C GLN A 120 -3.36 18.97 4.11
N PHE A 121 -3.22 19.80 5.16
CA PHE A 121 -2.86 21.21 5.04
C PHE A 121 -1.35 21.43 5.17
N PHE A 122 -0.79 22.22 4.26
CA PHE A 122 0.57 22.74 4.31
C PHE A 122 0.55 24.26 4.39
N THR A 123 1.50 24.81 5.14
CA THR A 123 1.70 26.26 5.28
C THR A 123 2.70 26.78 4.27
N ASN A 124 2.64 28.10 4.04
CA ASN A 124 3.34 28.84 3.00
C ASN A 124 2.66 28.67 1.64
N ASN A 125 2.26 29.80 1.04
CA ASN A 125 1.65 29.81 -0.29
C ASN A 125 2.63 29.24 -1.32
N LEU A 126 2.05 28.67 -2.38
CA LEU A 126 2.82 28.18 -3.51
C LEU A 126 3.56 29.33 -4.17
N HIS A 127 4.78 29.06 -4.62
CA HIS A 127 5.53 30.03 -5.38
C HIS A 127 4.84 30.22 -6.74
N HIS A 128 4.66 31.47 -7.18
CA HIS A 128 3.95 31.80 -8.42
C HIS A 128 4.51 31.17 -9.70
N ASP A 129 5.78 30.76 -9.68
CA ASP A 129 6.44 30.10 -10.81
C ASP A 129 6.48 28.56 -10.65
N SER A 130 5.99 28.02 -9.52
CA SER A 130 5.97 26.57 -9.26
C SER A 130 4.90 25.89 -10.11
N ASN A 131 5.28 24.77 -10.70
CA ASN A 131 4.45 23.91 -11.53
C ASN A 131 4.25 22.54 -10.87
N GLN A 132 5.05 22.20 -9.86
CA GLN A 132 4.94 20.91 -9.19
C GLN A 132 5.41 20.92 -7.73
N LEU A 133 4.78 20.08 -6.91
CA LEU A 133 5.25 19.72 -5.56
C LEU A 133 5.71 18.28 -5.54
N ILE A 134 6.79 18.02 -4.81
CA ILE A 134 7.28 16.68 -4.53
C ILE A 134 6.85 16.34 -3.10
N SER A 135 5.99 15.34 -2.96
CA SER A 135 5.40 14.93 -1.67
C SER A 135 5.45 13.42 -1.51
N THR A 136 6.20 12.94 -0.54
CA THR A 136 6.13 11.54 -0.13
C THR A 136 5.09 11.36 0.96
N ALA A 137 4.08 10.56 0.66
CA ALA A 137 3.11 10.06 1.63
C ALA A 137 3.44 8.62 2.04
N GLN A 138 2.94 8.20 3.19
CA GLN A 138 2.99 6.83 3.67
C GLN A 138 1.58 6.35 3.96
N LEU A 139 1.17 5.25 3.33
CA LEU A 139 -0.04 4.52 3.65
C LEU A 139 0.32 3.47 4.71
N VAL A 140 -0.27 3.60 5.89
CA VAL A 140 -0.05 2.71 7.04
C VAL A 140 -1.33 1.92 7.29
N LEU A 141 -1.22 0.59 7.27
CA LEU A 141 -2.32 -0.31 7.59
C LEU A 141 -2.13 -0.87 8.99
N HIS A 142 -3.25 -1.06 9.68
CA HIS A 142 -3.31 -1.65 11.03
C HIS A 142 -4.12 -2.95 11.02
N PRO A 143 -3.62 -4.06 10.43
CA PRO A 143 -4.40 -5.27 10.26
C PRO A 143 -4.83 -5.87 11.61
N ASN A 144 -6.11 -6.23 11.71
CA ASN A 144 -6.64 -6.89 12.89
C ASN A 144 -6.15 -8.34 13.00
N LYS A 145 -5.91 -8.80 14.24
CA LYS A 145 -5.54 -10.21 14.49
C LYS A 145 -6.64 -11.17 14.09
N THR A 146 -7.89 -10.80 14.39
CA THR A 146 -9.07 -11.59 14.08
C THR A 146 -9.81 -10.95 12.92
N VAL A 147 -9.89 -11.67 11.81
CA VAL A 147 -10.60 -11.25 10.61
C VAL A 147 -11.90 -12.04 10.53
N ARG A 148 -13.02 -11.35 10.29
CA ARG A 148 -14.33 -11.98 10.20
C ARG A 148 -14.95 -11.77 8.82
N PHE A 149 -15.34 -12.87 8.20
CA PHE A 149 -16.14 -12.87 6.98
C PHE A 149 -17.55 -13.28 7.34
N GLU A 150 -18.45 -12.29 7.40
CA GLU A 150 -19.86 -12.51 7.72
C GLU A 150 -20.66 -12.79 6.45
N GLN A 151 -21.73 -13.58 6.58
CA GLN A 151 -22.70 -13.83 5.52
C GLN A 151 -22.08 -14.44 4.24
N VAL A 152 -21.14 -15.37 4.40
CA VAL A 152 -20.44 -16.03 3.28
C VAL A 152 -21.39 -16.94 2.50
N LYS A 153 -21.32 -16.81 1.16
CA LYS A 153 -22.12 -17.52 0.15
C LYS A 153 -21.23 -17.98 -1.01
N LYS A 154 -21.71 -18.89 -1.87
CA LYS A 154 -20.87 -19.46 -2.95
C LYS A 154 -20.43 -18.42 -3.97
N ASP A 155 -21.29 -17.43 -4.22
CA ASP A 155 -21.13 -16.43 -5.27
C ASP A 155 -20.50 -15.12 -4.78
N ILE A 156 -20.11 -15.04 -3.50
CA ILE A 156 -19.61 -13.79 -2.92
C ILE A 156 -18.13 -13.53 -3.26
N VAL A 157 -17.35 -14.57 -3.57
CA VAL A 157 -15.89 -14.46 -3.78
C VAL A 157 -15.53 -13.79 -5.13
N PRO A 158 -14.41 -13.04 -5.19
CA PRO A 158 -13.45 -12.79 -4.10
C PRO A 158 -14.00 -11.81 -3.05
N ILE A 159 -13.65 -12.04 -1.78
CA ILE A 159 -13.99 -11.13 -0.66
C ILE A 159 -12.77 -10.81 0.18
N THR A 160 -12.61 -9.54 0.54
CA THR A 160 -11.45 -9.00 1.28
C THR A 160 -11.88 -8.38 2.60
N ARG A 161 -11.28 -8.79 3.71
CA ARG A 161 -11.44 -8.18 5.03
C ARG A 161 -10.08 -8.09 5.71
N ASP A 162 -9.76 -6.92 6.26
CA ASP A 162 -8.45 -6.67 6.90
C ASP A 162 -7.27 -7.17 6.04
N GLU A 163 -7.28 -6.89 4.72
CA GLU A 163 -6.29 -7.35 3.73
C GLU A 163 -6.17 -8.87 3.52
N LEU A 164 -6.96 -9.68 4.23
CA LEU A 164 -7.10 -11.10 3.95
C LEU A 164 -8.22 -11.28 2.92
N THR A 165 -7.88 -11.89 1.78
CA THR A 165 -8.78 -12.11 0.67
C THR A 165 -9.07 -13.60 0.50
N ILE A 166 -10.33 -14.00 0.60
CA ILE A 166 -10.79 -15.32 0.16
C ILE A 166 -11.02 -15.23 -1.34
N GLN A 167 -10.12 -15.85 -2.10
CA GLN A 167 -10.14 -15.88 -3.56
C GLN A 167 -11.18 -16.87 -4.10
N ASP A 168 -11.29 -18.03 -3.43
CA ASP A 168 -12.19 -19.10 -3.81
C ASP A 168 -12.66 -19.88 -2.58
N ILE A 169 -13.89 -20.39 -2.65
CA ILE A 169 -14.53 -21.11 -1.57
C ILE A 169 -15.41 -22.25 -2.10
N GLU A 170 -15.13 -23.46 -1.65
CA GLU A 170 -15.93 -24.65 -1.93
C GLU A 170 -16.33 -25.31 -0.62
N TRP A 171 -17.57 -25.81 -0.53
CA TRP A 171 -17.97 -26.64 0.61
C TRP A 171 -18.99 -27.70 0.22
N ASP A 172 -18.94 -28.78 0.99
CA ASP A 172 -19.83 -29.94 0.92
C ASP A 172 -20.05 -30.49 2.34
N ASP A 173 -21.30 -30.52 2.79
CA ASP A 173 -21.72 -30.84 4.16
C ASP A 173 -20.91 -30.08 5.24
N ASN A 174 -19.94 -30.74 5.88
CA ASN A 174 -19.12 -30.20 6.96
C ASN A 174 -17.68 -29.87 6.51
N LYS A 175 -17.38 -29.99 5.21
CA LYS A 175 -16.05 -29.75 4.65
C LYS A 175 -16.00 -28.44 3.92
N LEU A 176 -14.96 -27.66 4.19
CA LEU A 176 -14.70 -26.37 3.60
C LEU A 176 -13.31 -26.37 2.96
N THR A 177 -13.22 -25.92 1.73
CA THR A 177 -11.96 -25.64 1.04
C THR A 177 -11.89 -24.15 0.74
N LEU A 178 -10.77 -23.52 1.12
CA LEU A 178 -10.51 -22.10 0.91
C LEU A 178 -9.23 -21.93 0.10
N THR A 179 -9.26 -20.98 -0.83
CA THR A 179 -8.06 -20.39 -1.41
C THR A 179 -7.98 -18.94 -0.95
N VAL A 180 -6.87 -18.56 -0.33
CA VAL A 180 -6.75 -17.30 0.39
C VAL A 180 -5.42 -16.63 0.09
N THR A 181 -5.45 -15.30 -0.01
CA THR A 181 -4.25 -14.47 0.00
C THR A 181 -4.29 -13.49 1.16
N ASP A 182 -3.17 -13.28 1.85
CA ASP A 182 -3.04 -12.27 2.90
C ASP A 182 -1.82 -11.39 2.59
N VAL A 183 -1.93 -10.10 2.86
CA VAL A 183 -0.79 -9.17 2.78
C VAL A 183 0.25 -9.48 3.87
N LEU A 184 -0.19 -10.05 5.00
CA LEU A 184 0.69 -10.56 6.04
C LEU A 184 1.13 -11.99 5.70
N ASP A 185 2.08 -12.52 6.46
CA ASP A 185 2.44 -13.94 6.37
C ASP A 185 1.23 -14.78 6.78
N ILE A 186 0.76 -15.61 5.84
CA ILE A 186 -0.43 -16.44 6.04
C ILE A 186 -0.13 -17.74 6.78
N GLN A 187 1.15 -17.99 7.10
CA GLN A 187 1.54 -19.13 7.92
C GLN A 187 0.92 -19.01 9.31
N ASN A 188 0.27 -20.09 9.75
CA ASN A 188 -0.36 -20.21 11.07
C ASN A 188 -1.63 -19.35 11.27
N VAL A 189 -2.36 -19.04 10.20
CA VAL A 189 -3.75 -18.56 10.34
C VAL A 189 -4.65 -19.71 10.79
N GLU A 190 -5.29 -19.55 11.94
CA GLU A 190 -6.29 -20.47 12.47
C GLU A 190 -7.68 -20.11 11.92
N TRP A 191 -8.39 -21.11 11.42
CA TRP A 191 -9.71 -20.93 10.82
C TRP A 191 -10.78 -21.57 11.69
N SER A 192 -11.91 -20.88 11.85
CA SER A 192 -13.03 -21.35 12.65
C SER A 192 -14.36 -20.84 12.13
N LEU A 193 -15.43 -21.58 12.38
CA LEU A 193 -16.79 -21.20 12.01
C LEU A 193 -17.50 -20.56 13.20
N LEU A 194 -18.29 -19.51 12.96
CA LEU A 194 -19.18 -18.95 13.96
C LEU A 194 -20.61 -19.46 13.73
N SER A 195 -21.14 -20.26 14.65
CA SER A 195 -22.52 -20.78 14.62
C SER A 195 -23.21 -20.53 15.94
N GLU A 196 -24.41 -19.94 15.92
CA GLU A 196 -25.20 -19.64 17.12
C GLU A 196 -24.46 -18.83 18.20
N GLY A 197 -23.43 -18.07 17.80
CA GLY A 197 -22.56 -17.31 18.69
C GLY A 197 -21.40 -18.10 19.29
N GLU A 198 -21.27 -19.39 18.95
CA GLU A 198 -20.15 -20.24 19.34
C GLU A 198 -19.12 -20.36 18.20
N GLN A 199 -17.85 -20.30 18.57
CA GLN A 199 -16.73 -20.50 17.64
C GLN A 199 -16.37 -21.98 17.59
N ILE A 200 -16.54 -22.59 16.43
CA ILE A 200 -16.33 -24.00 16.14
C ILE A 200 -15.04 -24.15 15.36
N TYR A 201 -14.04 -24.76 15.97
CA TYR A 201 -12.78 -25.09 15.31
C TYR A 201 -12.92 -26.38 14.49
N PRO A 202 -12.15 -26.53 13.39
CA PRO A 202 -12.17 -27.73 12.59
C PRO A 202 -11.64 -28.92 13.39
N VAL A 203 -12.27 -30.08 13.21
CA VAL A 203 -11.79 -31.36 13.76
C VAL A 203 -10.61 -31.91 12.95
N PHE A 204 -10.49 -31.49 11.69
CA PHE A 204 -9.37 -31.79 10.82
C PHE A 204 -9.03 -30.58 9.97
N SER A 205 -7.74 -30.27 9.86
CA SER A 205 -7.21 -29.21 9.01
C SER A 205 -6.04 -29.74 8.20
N ASN A 206 -6.08 -29.52 6.90
CA ASN A 206 -4.97 -29.74 6.01
C ASN A 206 -4.70 -28.46 5.23
N SER A 207 -3.52 -27.88 5.41
CA SER A 207 -3.14 -26.64 4.77
C SER A 207 -1.85 -26.78 3.98
N ILE A 208 -1.84 -26.16 2.82
CA ILE A 208 -0.66 -26.02 1.98
C ILE A 208 -0.43 -24.52 1.82
N ALA A 209 0.64 -24.03 2.44
CA ALA A 209 1.22 -22.74 2.09
C ALA A 209 2.07 -22.97 0.83
N GLU A 210 1.60 -22.51 -0.32
CA GLU A 210 2.37 -22.62 -1.57
C GLU A 210 3.42 -21.50 -1.64
N GLU A 211 3.07 -20.31 -1.13
CA GLU A 211 3.93 -19.11 -1.04
C GLU A 211 3.67 -18.36 0.29
N GLU A 212 4.51 -17.38 0.64
CA GLU A 212 4.44 -16.61 1.91
C GLU A 212 3.08 -15.93 2.14
N HIS A 213 2.40 -15.55 1.06
CA HIS A 213 1.13 -14.81 1.08
C HIS A 213 -0.05 -15.61 0.55
N TYR A 214 0.15 -16.87 0.13
CA TYR A 214 -0.87 -17.67 -0.53
C TYR A 214 -1.09 -19.01 0.17
N TYR A 215 -2.35 -19.30 0.42
CA TYR A 215 -2.79 -20.42 1.24
C TYR A 215 -3.93 -21.18 0.57
N LYS A 216 -3.82 -22.50 0.54
CA LYS A 216 -4.95 -23.39 0.30
C LYS A 216 -5.22 -24.24 1.55
N GLY A 217 -6.43 -24.17 2.08
CA GLY A 217 -6.85 -24.89 3.27
C GLY A 217 -8.03 -25.79 3.01
N GLU A 218 -8.00 -26.99 3.57
CA GLU A 218 -9.11 -27.93 3.65
C GLU A 218 -9.44 -28.17 5.13
N PHE A 219 -10.68 -27.93 5.51
CA PHE A 219 -11.16 -27.99 6.88
C PHE A 219 -12.38 -28.90 6.97
N GLU A 220 -12.44 -29.72 8.01
CA GLU A 220 -13.62 -30.50 8.36
C GLU A 220 -14.12 -30.04 9.72
N PHE A 221 -15.38 -29.62 9.80
CA PHE A 221 -16.01 -29.15 11.03
C PHE A 221 -16.91 -30.23 11.65
N ALA A 222 -17.21 -30.08 12.94
CA ALA A 222 -18.20 -30.92 13.62
C ALA A 222 -19.66 -30.55 13.28
N ALA A 223 -19.86 -29.39 12.63
CA ALA A 223 -21.15 -28.86 12.22
C ALA A 223 -21.26 -28.82 10.70
N VAL A 224 -22.50 -28.90 10.20
CA VAL A 224 -22.81 -28.71 8.77
C VAL A 224 -22.72 -27.23 8.42
N LEU A 225 -22.14 -26.92 7.27
CA LEU A 225 -22.00 -25.58 6.70
C LEU A 225 -23.29 -25.22 5.96
N GLU A 226 -24.23 -24.60 6.66
CA GLU A 226 -25.46 -24.06 6.05
C GLU A 226 -25.23 -22.61 5.59
N GLU A 227 -25.62 -22.31 4.34
CA GLU A 227 -25.51 -20.96 3.78
C GLU A 227 -26.65 -20.05 4.30
N PRO A 228 -26.36 -18.79 4.70
CA PRO A 228 -25.04 -18.19 4.84
C PRO A 228 -24.38 -18.55 6.17
N PHE A 229 -23.05 -18.64 6.20
CA PHE A 229 -22.28 -18.85 7.42
C PHE A 229 -21.27 -17.73 7.65
N THR A 230 -20.69 -17.69 8.84
CA THR A 230 -19.62 -16.76 9.20
C THR A 230 -18.36 -17.57 9.47
N ILE A 231 -17.25 -17.15 8.84
CA ILE A 231 -15.93 -17.72 9.09
C ILE A 231 -15.01 -16.67 9.70
N ILE A 232 -14.18 -17.12 10.62
CA ILE A 232 -13.21 -16.31 11.34
C ILE A 232 -11.82 -16.87 11.05
N ALA A 233 -10.92 -15.99 10.63
CA ALA A 233 -9.50 -16.22 10.55
C ALA A 233 -8.81 -15.51 11.73
N GLU A 234 -8.00 -16.23 12.50
CA GLU A 234 -7.15 -15.66 13.54
C GLU A 234 -5.68 -15.81 13.13
N ARG A 235 -5.02 -14.67 12.90
CA ARG A 235 -3.58 -14.61 12.60
C ARG A 235 -2.78 -14.89 13.86
N SER A 236 -1.61 -15.53 13.75
CA SER A 236 -0.74 -15.71 14.91
C SER A 236 -0.18 -14.37 15.40
N ASP A 237 0.25 -13.54 14.45
CA ASP A 237 0.88 -12.24 14.69
C ASP A 237 0.34 -11.21 13.71
N THR A 238 0.41 -9.94 14.11
CA THR A 238 0.07 -8.79 13.28
C THR A 238 1.11 -7.71 13.46
N TYR A 239 1.41 -6.98 12.39
CA TYR A 239 2.32 -5.85 12.41
C TYR A 239 1.84 -4.79 11.42
N GLU A 240 2.23 -3.54 11.67
CA GLU A 240 1.93 -2.43 10.77
C GLU A 240 2.59 -2.64 9.41
N LEU A 241 1.85 -2.35 8.35
CA LEU A 241 2.36 -2.33 6.99
C LEU A 241 2.46 -0.90 6.52
N ILE A 242 3.61 -0.53 5.96
CA ILE A 242 3.89 0.83 5.51
C ILE A 242 4.27 0.78 4.04
N TRP A 243 3.52 1.49 3.21
CA TRP A 243 3.86 1.72 1.80
C TRP A 243 4.21 3.18 1.57
N GLU A 244 5.36 3.43 0.95
CA GLU A 244 5.79 4.78 0.58
C GLU A 244 5.28 5.13 -0.82
N LEU A 245 4.63 6.29 -0.93
CA LEU A 245 3.94 6.77 -2.12
C LEU A 245 4.54 8.14 -2.53
N PRO A 246 5.54 8.15 -3.44
CA PRO A 246 6.20 9.38 -3.88
C PRO A 246 5.37 10.13 -4.93
N PHE A 247 4.57 11.11 -4.52
CA PHE A 247 3.76 11.91 -5.42
C PHE A 247 4.53 13.07 -6.04
N VAL A 248 4.29 13.31 -7.33
CA VAL A 248 4.66 14.53 -8.05
C VAL A 248 3.36 15.23 -8.45
N ILE A 249 3.04 16.31 -7.75
CA ILE A 249 1.71 16.94 -7.76
C ILE A 249 1.76 18.18 -8.64
N PRO A 250 0.91 18.31 -9.67
CA PRO A 250 0.85 19.53 -10.47
C PRO A 250 0.29 20.72 -9.68
N VAL A 251 0.88 21.90 -9.91
CA VAL A 251 0.43 23.20 -9.39
C VAL A 251 -0.07 24.01 -10.59
N ASP A 252 -1.39 24.02 -10.81
CA ASP A 252 -2.07 24.75 -11.90
C ASP A 252 -3.01 25.84 -11.35
#